data_AF-A0A7S3AKJ9-F1
#
_entry.id   AF-A0A7S3AKJ9-F1
#
_cell.length_a   1.000
_cell.length_b   1.000
_cell.length_c   1.000
_cell.angle_alpha   90.00
_cell.angle_beta   90.00
_cell.angle_gamma   90.00
#
_symmetry.space_group_name_H-M   'P 1'
#
loop_
_entity.id
_entity.type
_entity.pdbx_description
1 polymer ?
#
loop_
_entity_poly.entity_id
_entity_poly.type
_entity_poly.pdbx_seq_one_letter_code
_entity_poly.pdbx_strand_id
1 'polypeptide(L)'
;AVRPKMTCWVPVPDDSDFPLENLPLGVFSTPTVSPRVGIAIGDSILDCHALTRDGLLDSAYLLGDTSNINGHLGLGADAWASCRSMIIALLSSNSELASSPVDAAARYLVSRTAPDTQLHLAYEVGD
;
A
#
# COMPACT_ATOMS: atom_id res chain seq x y z
N ALA A 1 -14.70 16.64 16.88
CA ALA A 1 -14.76 17.12 15.49
C ALA A 1 -14.60 15.92 14.57
N VAL A 2 -15.57 15.67 13.68
CA VAL A 2 -15.44 14.64 12.63
C VAL A 2 -14.36 15.15 11.67
N ARG A 3 -13.26 14.40 11.49
CA ARG A 3 -12.26 14.76 10.49
C ARG A 3 -12.90 14.65 9.10
N PRO A 4 -12.71 15.60 8.19
CA PRO A 4 -13.20 15.44 6.83
C PRO A 4 -12.60 14.17 6.22
N LYS A 5 -13.47 13.30 5.68
CA LYS A 5 -13.07 12.05 5.02
C LYS A 5 -12.23 12.41 3.79
N MET A 6 -11.00 11.91 3.73
CA MET A 6 -10.18 12.14 2.55
C MET A 6 -10.79 11.39 1.36
N THR A 7 -10.88 12.04 0.21
CA THR A 7 -11.42 11.44 -1.01
C THR A 7 -10.34 10.59 -1.68
N CYS A 8 -10.64 9.30 -1.88
CA CYS A 8 -9.75 8.34 -2.54
C CYS A 8 -10.31 7.97 -3.91
N TRP A 9 -9.45 7.78 -4.92
CA TRP A 9 -9.88 7.28 -6.24
C TRP A 9 -10.06 5.76 -6.27
N VAL A 10 -9.46 5.05 -5.30
CA VAL A 10 -9.70 3.62 -5.10
C VAL A 10 -11.05 3.43 -4.42
N PRO A 11 -11.90 2.49 -4.88
CA PRO A 11 -13.13 2.15 -4.19
C PRO A 11 -12.86 1.67 -2.76
N VAL A 12 -13.38 2.40 -1.77
CA VAL A 12 -13.29 2.05 -0.36
C VAL A 12 -14.71 2.02 0.22
N PRO A 13 -15.22 0.85 0.66
CA PRO A 13 -16.50 0.75 1.35
C PRO A 13 -16.56 1.65 2.59
N ASP A 14 -17.74 2.19 2.92
CA ASP A 14 -17.90 3.09 4.06
C ASP A 14 -17.63 2.41 5.42
N ASP A 15 -17.83 1.10 5.49
CA ASP A 15 -17.59 0.21 6.63
C ASP A 15 -16.25 -0.54 6.56
N SER A 16 -15.37 -0.15 5.63
CA SER A 16 -14.05 -0.77 5.47
C SER A 16 -13.17 -0.51 6.69
N ASP A 17 -12.54 -1.57 7.20
CA ASP A 17 -11.44 -1.49 8.19
C ASP A 17 -10.15 -0.88 7.59
N PHE A 18 -10.11 -0.72 6.26
CA PHE A 18 -8.97 -0.23 5.51
C PHE A 18 -9.28 1.08 4.79
N PRO A 19 -9.64 2.16 5.50
CA PRO A 19 -9.82 3.46 4.89
C PRO A 19 -8.46 4.13 4.61
N LEU A 20 -8.47 5.22 3.86
CA LEU A 20 -7.28 6.01 3.53
C LEU A 20 -6.57 6.57 4.79
N GLU A 21 -7.27 6.62 5.92
CA GLU A 21 -6.75 7.00 7.21
C GLU A 21 -5.95 5.90 7.92
N ASN A 22 -6.17 4.61 7.61
CA ASN A 22 -5.55 3.50 8.32
C ASN A 22 -4.23 3.05 7.67
N LEU A 23 -4.26 2.74 6.37
CA LEU A 23 -3.10 2.31 5.55
C LEU A 23 -2.16 1.30 6.26
N PRO A 24 -2.65 0.13 6.69
CA PRO A 24 -1.80 -0.86 7.33
C PRO A 24 -0.87 -1.52 6.30
N LEU A 25 0.41 -1.67 6.69
CA LEU A 25 1.41 -2.43 5.95
C LEU A 25 1.20 -3.93 6.18
N GLY A 26 1.40 -4.71 5.13
CA GLY A 26 1.44 -6.16 5.19
C GLY A 26 2.28 -6.73 4.07
N VAL A 27 2.43 -8.05 4.06
CA VAL A 27 3.08 -8.79 2.97
C VAL A 27 2.02 -9.59 2.23
N PHE A 28 2.08 -9.57 0.90
CA PHE A 28 1.18 -10.32 0.06
C PHE A 28 1.93 -11.02 -1.08
N SER A 29 1.28 -11.99 -1.70
CA SER A 29 1.71 -12.60 -2.96
C SER A 29 0.50 -12.98 -3.81
N THR A 30 0.74 -13.20 -5.09
CA THR A 30 -0.21 -13.83 -6.03
C THR A 30 0.56 -14.86 -6.87
N PRO A 31 -0.10 -15.65 -7.74
CA PRO A 31 0.60 -16.61 -8.61
C PRO A 31 1.67 -15.98 -9.52
N THR A 32 1.58 -14.69 -9.80
CA THR A 32 2.52 -13.94 -10.66
C THR A 32 3.40 -12.96 -9.88
N VAL A 33 3.23 -12.88 -8.57
CA VAL A 33 3.78 -11.84 -7.69
C VAL A 33 4.42 -12.52 -6.48
N SER A 34 5.76 -12.53 -6.43
CA SER A 34 6.51 -13.03 -5.26
C SER A 34 6.24 -12.21 -4.00
N PRO A 35 6.38 -12.82 -2.81
CA PRO A 35 6.73 -12.24 -1.53
C PRO A 35 6.95 -10.73 -1.44
N ARG A 36 5.95 -9.86 -1.26
CA ARG A 36 6.27 -8.42 -1.14
C ARG A 36 5.35 -7.57 -0.29
N VAL A 37 5.88 -6.43 0.15
CA VAL A 37 5.16 -5.42 0.92
C VAL A 37 4.06 -4.75 0.09
N GLY A 38 2.89 -4.63 0.70
CA GLY A 38 1.77 -3.86 0.19
C GLY A 38 0.99 -3.18 1.30
N ILE A 39 0.08 -2.28 0.91
CA ILE A 39 -0.76 -1.52 1.85
C ILE A 39 -2.23 -1.80 1.55
N ALA A 40 -3.00 -2.21 2.55
CA ALA A 40 -4.42 -2.45 2.36
C ALA A 40 -5.19 -1.13 2.21
N ILE A 41 -6.07 -1.06 1.21
CA ILE A 41 -6.97 0.06 0.94
C ILE A 41 -8.29 -0.48 0.37
N GLY A 42 -9.36 -0.43 1.18
CA GLY A 42 -10.62 -1.10 0.85
C GLY A 42 -10.43 -2.60 0.57
N ASP A 43 -10.89 -3.02 -0.60
CA ASP A 43 -10.74 -4.38 -1.12
C ASP A 43 -9.51 -4.55 -2.03
N SER A 44 -8.61 -3.58 -2.01
CA SER A 44 -7.36 -3.59 -2.78
C SER A 44 -6.13 -3.57 -1.88
N ILE A 45 -5.02 -3.97 -2.45
CA ILE A 45 -3.67 -3.86 -1.91
C ILE A 45 -2.89 -2.97 -2.88
N LEU A 46 -2.30 -1.90 -2.36
CA LEU A 46 -1.35 -1.07 -3.08
C LEU A 46 0.02 -1.77 -3.09
N ASP A 47 0.51 -2.14 -4.27
CA ASP A 47 1.81 -2.80 -4.46
C ASP A 47 2.95 -1.77 -4.35
N CYS A 48 3.59 -1.69 -3.18
CA CYS A 48 4.65 -0.73 -2.93
C CYS A 48 5.88 -0.99 -3.81
N HIS A 49 6.18 -2.25 -4.12
CA HIS A 49 7.31 -2.58 -5.00
C HIS A 49 7.07 -2.07 -6.43
N ALA A 50 5.83 -2.20 -6.94
CA ALA A 50 5.47 -1.65 -8.24
C ALA A 50 5.59 -0.12 -8.28
N LEU A 51 5.18 0.58 -7.21
CA LEU A 51 5.34 2.03 -7.09
C LEU A 51 6.81 2.44 -7.06
N THR A 52 7.66 1.75 -6.31
CA THR A 52 9.08 2.05 -6.24
C THR A 52 9.81 1.78 -7.55
N ARG A 53 9.48 0.66 -8.23
CA ARG A 53 10.04 0.35 -9.55
C ARG A 53 9.76 1.46 -10.57
N ASP A 54 8.56 2.04 -10.52
CA ASP A 54 8.13 3.08 -11.46
C ASP A 54 8.44 4.51 -10.93
N GLY A 55 9.19 4.63 -9.81
CA GLY A 55 9.69 5.90 -9.27
C GLY A 55 8.65 6.75 -8.52
N LEU A 56 7.49 6.18 -8.20
CA LEU A 56 6.39 6.86 -7.52
C LEU A 56 6.52 6.83 -5.98
N LEU A 57 7.27 5.87 -5.45
CA LEU A 57 7.60 5.76 -4.03
C LEU A 57 9.10 5.62 -3.85
N ASP A 58 9.70 6.42 -2.97
CA ASP A 58 11.14 6.34 -2.73
C ASP A 58 11.52 4.93 -2.20
N SER A 59 12.55 4.35 -2.82
CA SER A 59 13.14 3.07 -2.40
C SER A 59 13.66 3.08 -0.97
N ALA A 60 13.95 4.26 -0.40
CA ALA A 60 14.29 4.43 1.01
C ALA A 60 13.15 3.99 1.96
N TYR A 61 11.92 3.81 1.46
CA TYR A 61 10.81 3.25 2.23
C TYR A 61 10.64 1.74 2.05
N LEU A 62 11.41 1.13 1.14
CA LEU A 62 11.51 -0.31 0.94
C LEU A 62 12.92 -0.82 1.22
N LEU A 63 13.48 -0.44 2.37
CA LEU A 63 14.80 -0.93 2.78
C LEU A 63 14.71 -2.39 3.23
N GLY A 64 15.36 -3.29 2.49
CA GLY A 64 15.61 -4.66 2.93
C GLY A 64 14.90 -5.74 2.13
N ASP A 65 14.67 -6.86 2.79
CA ASP A 65 13.96 -8.02 2.23
C ASP A 65 12.49 -7.67 2.05
N THR A 66 12.01 -7.68 0.81
CA THR A 66 10.61 -7.35 0.50
C THR A 66 9.65 -8.38 1.06
N SER A 67 10.12 -9.56 1.48
CA SER A 67 9.29 -10.63 2.03
C SER A 67 8.82 -10.38 3.48
N ASN A 68 9.32 -9.34 4.16
CA ASN A 68 8.84 -8.95 5.49
C ASN A 68 8.86 -7.42 5.69
N ILE A 69 8.18 -6.93 6.74
CA ILE A 69 8.12 -5.50 7.07
C ILE A 69 9.21 -5.06 8.06
N ASN A 70 10.10 -5.95 8.51
CA ASN A 70 11.04 -5.65 9.60
C ASN A 70 11.97 -4.48 9.26
N GLY A 71 12.47 -4.43 8.02
CA GLY A 71 13.28 -3.32 7.53
C GLY A 71 12.53 -1.98 7.51
N HIS A 72 11.21 -2.02 7.33
CA HIS A 72 10.34 -0.84 7.31
C HIS A 72 10.02 -0.33 8.72
N LEU A 73 9.82 -1.25 9.67
CA LEU A 73 9.62 -0.90 11.08
C LEU A 73 10.88 -0.23 11.67
N GLY A 74 12.07 -0.55 11.15
CA GLY A 74 13.35 0.05 11.56
C GLY A 74 13.58 1.49 11.08
N LEU A 75 12.78 2.00 10.13
CA LEU A 75 12.94 3.35 9.56
C LEU A 75 12.57 4.48 10.54
N GLY A 76 11.87 4.15 11.62
CA GLY A 76 11.41 5.12 12.61
C GLY A 76 10.17 5.93 12.15
N ALA A 77 9.61 6.69 13.09
CA ALA A 77 8.32 7.34 12.90
C ALA A 77 8.31 8.43 11.82
N ASP A 78 9.41 9.18 11.65
CA ASP A 78 9.48 10.31 10.71
C ASP A 78 9.50 9.84 9.25
N ALA A 79 10.27 8.78 8.97
CA ALA A 79 10.28 8.15 7.67
C ALA A 79 8.90 7.54 7.35
N TRP A 80 8.28 6.86 8.31
CA TRP A 80 6.93 6.34 8.11
C TRP A 80 5.90 7.44 7.88
N ALA A 81 5.96 8.55 8.62
CA ALA A 81 5.07 9.70 8.41
C ALA A 81 5.22 10.31 7.01
N SER A 82 6.46 10.38 6.51
CA SER A 82 6.77 10.86 5.15
C SER A 82 6.24 9.90 4.09
N CYS A 83 6.53 8.60 4.22
CA CYS A 83 6.00 7.53 3.37
C CYS A 83 4.47 7.60 3.27
N ARG A 84 3.81 7.60 4.43
CA ARG A 84 2.36 7.65 4.54
C ARG A 84 1.78 8.89 3.88
N SER A 85 2.45 10.04 3.98
CA SER A 85 2.02 11.28 3.33
C SER A 85 2.07 11.18 1.80
N MET A 86 3.11 10.57 1.24
CA MET A 86 3.19 10.31 -0.22
C MET A 86 2.13 9.32 -0.67
N ILE A 87 1.91 8.23 0.06
CA ILE A 87 0.87 7.25 -0.26
C ILE A 87 -0.52 7.89 -0.26
N ILE A 88 -0.82 8.73 0.74
CA ILE A 88 -2.08 9.49 0.76
C ILE A 88 -2.18 10.41 -0.46
N ALA A 89 -1.11 11.12 -0.81
CA ALA A 89 -1.09 11.98 -1.98
C ALA A 89 -1.33 11.19 -3.28
N LEU A 90 -0.75 10.00 -3.42
CA LEU A 90 -0.95 9.10 -4.57
C LEU A 90 -2.39 8.55 -4.64
N LEU A 91 -2.98 8.20 -3.50
CA LEU A 91 -4.33 7.63 -3.41
C LEU A 91 -5.45 8.69 -3.41
N SER A 92 -5.12 9.96 -3.21
CA SER A 92 -6.08 11.05 -3.20
C SER A 92 -6.75 11.24 -4.57
N SER A 93 -8.03 11.55 -4.61
CA SER A 93 -8.80 11.73 -5.86
C SER A 93 -8.26 12.83 -6.79
N ASN A 94 -7.39 13.72 -6.29
CA ASN A 94 -6.74 14.78 -7.07
C ASN A 94 -5.32 14.41 -7.53
N SER A 95 -4.91 13.14 -7.41
CA SER A 95 -3.57 12.70 -7.78
C SER A 95 -3.41 12.50 -9.29
N GLU A 96 -2.16 12.46 -9.75
CA GLU A 96 -1.86 12.10 -11.14
C GLU A 96 -2.30 10.67 -11.47
N LEU A 97 -2.26 9.75 -10.49
CA LEU A 97 -2.77 8.38 -10.65
C LEU A 97 -4.29 8.37 -10.82
N ALA A 98 -5.02 9.22 -10.10
CA ALA A 98 -6.47 9.35 -10.26
C ALA A 98 -6.86 9.86 -11.66
N SER A 99 -6.01 10.67 -12.28
CA SER A 99 -6.21 11.23 -13.63
C SER A 99 -5.63 10.34 -14.74
N SER A 100 -4.89 9.29 -14.38
CA SER A 100 -4.26 8.38 -15.33
C SER A 100 -5.30 7.43 -15.94
N PRO A 101 -5.03 6.86 -17.14
CA PRO A 101 -5.85 5.78 -17.69
C PRO A 101 -6.02 4.65 -16.67
N VAL A 102 -7.20 4.04 -16.62
CA VAL A 102 -7.56 3.00 -15.64
C VAL A 102 -6.51 1.88 -15.60
N ASP A 103 -6.05 1.41 -16.75
CA ASP A 103 -5.02 0.36 -16.85
C ASP A 103 -3.68 0.79 -16.25
N ALA A 104 -3.35 2.08 -16.31
CA ALA A 104 -2.10 2.59 -15.77
C ALA A 104 -2.11 2.61 -14.25
N ALA A 105 -3.22 2.97 -13.62
CA ALA A 105 -3.36 2.94 -12.16
C ALA A 105 -3.58 1.52 -11.61
N ALA A 106 -4.28 0.67 -12.36
CA ALA A 106 -4.56 -0.72 -11.99
C ALA A 106 -3.30 -1.57 -11.81
N ARG A 107 -2.19 -1.24 -12.49
CA ARG A 107 -0.92 -1.98 -12.33
C ARG A 107 -0.32 -1.92 -10.92
N TYR A 108 -0.74 -0.94 -10.12
CA TYR A 108 -0.28 -0.75 -8.74
C TYR A 108 -1.27 -1.32 -7.72
N LEU A 109 -2.42 -1.83 -8.16
CA LEU A 109 -3.45 -2.38 -7.30
C LEU A 109 -3.61 -3.87 -7.54
N VAL A 110 -3.69 -4.62 -6.45
CA VAL A 110 -4.03 -6.04 -6.44
C VAL A 110 -5.32 -6.21 -5.66
N SER A 111 -6.26 -7.03 -6.15
CA SER A 111 -7.49 -7.29 -5.41
C SER A 111 -7.18 -8.12 -4.15
N ARG A 112 -7.45 -7.56 -2.98
CA ARG A 112 -7.24 -8.20 -1.68
C ARG A 112 -8.18 -9.40 -1.47
N THR A 113 -9.33 -9.37 -2.12
CA THR A 113 -10.40 -10.36 -2.00
C THR A 113 -10.35 -11.43 -3.10
N ALA A 114 -9.39 -11.35 -4.02
CA ALA A 114 -9.22 -12.37 -5.04
C ALA A 114 -8.74 -13.69 -4.40
N PRO A 115 -9.24 -14.85 -4.86
CA PRO A 115 -8.99 -16.15 -4.22
C PRO A 115 -7.51 -16.58 -4.28
N ASP A 116 -6.75 -16.03 -5.20
CA ASP A 116 -5.34 -16.31 -5.45
C ASP A 116 -4.40 -15.31 -4.75
N THR A 117 -4.94 -14.27 -4.11
CA THR A 117 -4.16 -13.34 -3.30
C THR A 117 -3.96 -13.93 -1.90
N GLN A 118 -2.70 -14.09 -1.52
CA GLN A 118 -2.30 -14.61 -0.21
C GLN A 118 -1.71 -13.49 0.63
N LEU A 119 -2.20 -13.35 1.86
CA LEU A 119 -1.63 -12.47 2.88
C LEU A 119 -0.70 -13.29 3.76
N HIS A 120 0.50 -12.76 4.00
CA HIS A 120 1.52 -13.38 4.84
C HIS A 120 1.63 -12.65 6.17
N LEU A 121 2.23 -13.31 7.15
CA LEU A 121 2.66 -12.64 8.38
C LEU A 121 3.60 -11.50 8.01
N ALA A 122 3.29 -10.30 8.49
CA ALA A 122 4.01 -9.11 8.08
C ALA A 122 5.45 -9.10 8.62
N TYR A 123 5.71 -9.73 9.76
CA TYR A 123 7.00 -9.71 10.44
C TYR A 123 7.45 -11.13 10.78
N GLU A 124 8.78 -11.35 10.79
CA GLU A 124 9.34 -12.51 11.46
C GLU A 124 9.29 -12.30 12.97
N VAL A 125 8.74 -13.28 13.71
CA VAL A 125 8.86 -13.34 15.17
C VAL A 125 10.30 -13.75 15.47
N GLY A 126 11.12 -12.83 15.97
CA GLY A 126 12.43 -13.19 16.54
C GLY A 126 12.24 -14.02 17.81
N ASP A 127 12.98 -15.12 17.92
CA ASP A 127 13.16 -15.88 19.17
C ASP A 127 13.90 -15.05 20.25
#